data_AF-A0A7G1HSD0-F1
#
_entry.id   AF-A0A7G1HSD0-F1
#
_cell.length_a   1.000
_cell.length_b   1.000
_cell.length_c   1.000
_cell.angle_alpha   90.00
_cell.angle_beta   90.00
_cell.angle_gamma   90.00
#
_symmetry.space_group_name_H-M   'P 1'
#
loop_
_entity.id
_entity.type
_entity.pdbx_description
1 polymer ?
#
loop_
_entity_poly.entity_id
_entity_poly.type
_entity_poly.pdbx_seq_one_letter_code
_entity_poly.pdbx_strand_id
1 'polypeptide(L)'
;MDRDITEVFENFIKEYRSLEDSSDAFFEALDADEILQDEYREWCDAMGYSEKKGFAGYYHEYIESQDSIWDSMFPNKEEYNDEFDKE
;
A
#
# COMPACT_ATOMS: atom_id res chain seq x y z
N MET A 1 -22.74 5.59 0.13
CA MET A 1 -21.75 4.53 0.42
C MET A 1 -20.59 4.89 -0.47
N ASP A 2 -19.89 5.90 0.00
CA ASP A 2 -18.66 6.41 -0.56
C ASP A 2 -17.64 5.30 -0.36
N ARG A 3 -17.10 4.76 -1.45
CA ARG A 3 -16.04 3.76 -1.36
C ARG A 3 -14.79 4.56 -1.02
N ASP A 4 -14.36 4.52 0.23
CA ASP A 4 -13.13 5.20 0.61
C ASP A 4 -11.96 4.44 -0.02
N ILE A 5 -11.13 5.13 -0.79
CA ILE A 5 -9.99 4.50 -1.45
C ILE A 5 -9.01 3.86 -0.46
N THR A 6 -9.02 4.31 0.80
CA THR A 6 -8.30 3.67 1.89
C THR A 6 -8.76 2.24 2.15
N GLU A 7 -10.05 1.90 2.00
CA GLU A 7 -10.53 0.51 2.10
C GLU A 7 -9.95 -0.36 0.99
N VAL A 8 -9.79 0.21 -0.21
CA VAL A 8 -9.14 -0.48 -1.32
C VAL A 8 -7.69 -0.77 -0.95
N PHE A 9 -6.96 0.23 -0.44
CA PHE A 9 -5.59 0.02 0.02
C PHE A 9 -5.51 -1.06 1.08
N GLU A 10 -6.39 -1.03 2.08
CA GLU A 10 -6.44 -2.06 3.12
C GLU A 10 -6.66 -3.45 2.56
N ASN A 11 -7.51 -3.59 1.53
CA ASN A 11 -7.76 -4.88 0.89
C ASN A 11 -6.50 -5.40 0.21
N PHE A 12 -5.81 -4.56 -0.56
CA PHE A 12 -4.52 -4.90 -1.17
C PHE A 12 -3.45 -5.21 -0.10
N ILE A 13 -3.37 -4.38 0.94
CA ILE A 13 -2.43 -4.57 2.06
C ILE A 13 -2.67 -5.89 2.80
N LYS A 14 -3.93 -6.33 2.92
CA LYS A 14 -4.29 -7.61 3.56
C LYS A 14 -4.08 -8.82 2.64
N GLU A 15 -4.28 -8.64 1.33
CA GLU A 15 -4.19 -9.71 0.34
C GLU A 15 -2.74 -10.00 -0.07
N TYR A 16 -1.90 -8.96 -0.12
CA TYR A 16 -0.52 -9.04 -0.58
C TYR A 16 0.47 -8.99 0.59
N ARG A 17 1.50 -9.83 0.51
CA ARG A 17 2.47 -10.08 1.59
C ARG A 17 3.58 -9.03 1.70
N SER A 18 3.80 -8.27 0.62
CA SER A 18 4.87 -7.29 0.51
C SER A 18 4.34 -5.99 -0.08
N LEU A 19 4.92 -4.87 0.36
CA LEU A 19 4.61 -3.54 -0.19
C LEU A 19 4.74 -3.54 -1.72
N GLU A 20 5.82 -4.12 -2.26
CA GLU A 20 6.05 -4.17 -3.71
C GLU A 20 4.94 -4.91 -4.45
N ASP A 21 4.58 -6.11 -4.00
CA ASP A 21 3.49 -6.92 -4.59
C ASP A 21 2.14 -6.18 -4.51
N SER A 22 1.83 -5.62 -3.34
CA SER A 22 0.58 -4.87 -3.14
C SER A 22 0.53 -3.61 -4.00
N SER A 23 1.67 -2.93 -4.17
CA SER A 23 1.77 -1.72 -4.96
C SER A 23 1.65 -2.04 -6.45
N ASP A 24 2.29 -3.10 -6.94
CA ASP A 24 2.25 -3.50 -8.35
C ASP A 24 0.84 -3.93 -8.74
N ALA A 25 0.19 -4.77 -7.92
CA ALA A 25 -1.19 -5.16 -8.12
C ALA A 25 -2.18 -3.98 -8.04
N PHE A 26 -1.94 -3.05 -7.12
CA PHE A 26 -2.73 -1.84 -7.03
C PHE A 26 -2.56 -0.96 -8.28
N PHE A 27 -1.34 -0.77 -8.77
CA PHE A 27 -1.10 -0.05 -10.02
C PHE A 27 -1.71 -0.73 -11.25
N GLU A 28 -1.68 -2.06 -11.30
CA GLU A 28 -2.36 -2.82 -12.36
C GLU A 28 -3.88 -2.61 -12.30
N ALA A 29 -4.45 -2.59 -11.10
CA ALA A 29 -5.86 -2.27 -10.89
C ALA A 29 -6.20 -0.81 -11.26
N LEU A 30 -5.29 0.13 -11.01
CA LEU A 30 -5.44 1.53 -11.44
C LEU A 30 -5.43 1.68 -12.97
N ASP A 31 -4.54 0.97 -13.65
CA ASP A 31 -4.45 0.99 -15.12
C ASP A 31 -5.68 0.34 -15.76
N ALA A 32 -6.22 -0.70 -15.12
CA ALA A 32 -7.43 -1.39 -15.57
C ALA A 32 -8.73 -0.62 -15.27
N ASP A 33 -8.75 0.23 -14.23
CA ASP A 33 -9.95 0.90 -13.73
C ASP A 33 -9.71 2.42 -13.58
N GLU A 34 -10.04 3.17 -14.63
CA GLU A 34 -9.85 4.64 -14.69
C GLU A 34 -10.57 5.39 -13.56
N ILE A 35 -11.67 4.82 -13.01
CA ILE A 35 -12.39 5.40 -11.88
C ILE A 35 -11.53 5.33 -10.62
N LEU A 36 -10.90 4.17 -10.38
CA LEU A 36 -10.02 3.98 -9.23
C LEU A 36 -8.79 4.89 -9.33
N GLN A 37 -8.30 5.11 -10.56
CA GLN A 37 -7.21 6.06 -10.83
C GLN A 37 -7.59 7.51 -10.49
N ASP A 38 -8.80 7.94 -10.84
CA ASP A 38 -9.28 9.29 -10.53
C ASP A 38 -9.43 9.47 -9.00
N GLU A 39 -10.08 8.51 -8.32
CA GLU A 39 -10.20 8.50 -6.85
C GLU A 39 -8.82 8.53 -6.17
N TYR A 40 -7.84 7.80 -6.73
CA TYR A 40 -6.47 7.77 -6.21
C TYR A 40 -5.74 9.08 -6.35
N ARG A 41 -5.93 9.73 -7.50
CA ARG A 41 -5.34 11.02 -7.78
C ARG A 41 -5.92 12.11 -6.90
N GLU A 42 -7.24 12.11 -6.70
CA GLU A 42 -7.91 13.04 -5.78
C GLU A 42 -7.42 12.84 -4.33
N TRP A 43 -7.30 11.59 -3.89
CA TRP A 43 -6.77 11.29 -2.55
C TRP A 43 -5.31 11.70 -2.40
N CYS A 44 -4.48 11.45 -3.40
CA CYS A 44 -3.08 11.89 -3.41
C CYS A 44 -2.97 13.42 -3.34
N ASP A 45 -3.79 14.15 -4.11
CA ASP A 45 -3.82 15.61 -4.10
C ASP A 45 -4.29 16.17 -2.74
N ALA A 46 -5.34 15.57 -2.16
CA ALA A 46 -5.89 15.94 -0.87
C ALA A 46 -4.90 15.70 0.30
N MET A 47 -4.14 14.60 0.25
CA MET A 47 -3.13 14.26 1.25
C MET A 47 -1.78 14.93 1.00
N GLY A 48 -1.53 15.43 -0.22
CA GLY A 48 -0.23 15.96 -0.64
C GLY A 48 0.82 14.88 -0.92
N TYR A 49 0.39 13.64 -1.18
CA TYR A 49 1.27 12.54 -1.56
C TYR A 49 1.39 12.42 -3.08
N SER A 50 2.50 11.84 -3.54
CA SER A 50 2.67 11.50 -4.96
C SER A 50 2.02 10.14 -5.26
N GLU A 51 1.45 9.94 -6.44
CA GLU A 51 0.82 8.68 -6.85
C GLU A 51 1.73 7.44 -6.68
N LYS A 52 3.06 7.60 -6.75
CA LYS A 52 4.01 6.50 -6.48
C LYS A 52 4.32 6.24 -5.01
N LYS A 53 4.10 7.23 -4.15
CA LYS A 53 4.50 7.20 -2.74
C LYS A 53 3.32 7.26 -1.77
N GLY A 54 2.13 7.64 -2.24
CA GLY A 54 0.93 7.71 -1.42
C GLY A 54 0.52 6.36 -0.92
N PHE A 55 0.57 5.34 -1.79
CA PHE A 55 0.26 3.97 -1.40
C PHE A 55 1.30 3.41 -0.43
N ALA A 56 2.59 3.58 -0.72
CA ALA A 56 3.67 3.17 0.19
C ALA A 56 3.62 3.88 1.54
N GLY A 57 3.37 5.19 1.56
CA GLY A 57 3.21 5.97 2.79
C GLY A 57 2.05 5.47 3.63
N TYR A 58 0.89 5.26 3.00
CA TYR A 58 -0.29 4.70 3.66
C TYR A 58 -0.04 3.27 4.17
N TYR A 59 0.63 2.42 3.38
CA TYR A 59 1.03 1.07 3.79
C TYR A 59 1.85 1.11 5.07
N HIS A 60 2.90 1.94 5.12
CA HIS A 60 3.75 2.07 6.29
C HIS A 60 2.95 2.55 7.51
N GLU A 61 2.16 3.61 7.38
CA GLU A 61 1.32 4.10 8.47
C GLU A 61 0.30 3.06 8.94
N TYR A 62 -0.29 2.30 8.02
CA TYR A 62 -1.25 1.24 8.33
C TYR A 62 -0.60 0.10 9.09
N ILE A 63 0.57 -0.38 8.64
CA ILE A 63 1.32 -1.45 9.31
C ILE A 63 1.79 -0.99 10.69
N GLU A 64 2.31 0.23 10.81
CA GLU A 64 2.75 0.81 12.08
C GLU A 64 1.58 1.03 13.05
N SER A 65 0.41 1.41 12.55
CA SER A 65 -0.80 1.55 13.37
C SER A 65 -1.36 0.18 13.81
N GLN A 66 -1.29 -0.82 12.94
CA GLN A 66 -1.74 -2.19 13.19
C GLN A 66 -0.61 -3.11 13.67
N ASP A 67 0.45 -2.56 14.26
CA ASP A 67 1.69 -3.28 14.54
C ASP A 67 1.46 -4.55 15.37
N SER A 68 0.50 -4.59 16.30
CA SER A 68 0.18 -5.83 17.04
C SER A 68 -0.48 -6.94 16.23
N ILE A 69 -1.30 -6.61 15.22
CA ILE A 69 -1.94 -7.61 14.35
C ILE A 69 -0.97 -8.01 13.24
N TRP A 70 -0.25 -7.03 12.70
CA TRP A 70 0.77 -7.24 11.68
C TRP A 70 1.98 -8.01 12.22
N ASP A 71 2.47 -7.73 13.41
CA ASP A 71 3.53 -8.51 14.06
C ASP A 71 3.09 -9.97 14.29
N SER A 72 1.81 -10.19 14.61
CA SER A 72 1.25 -11.54 14.75
C SER A 72 0.97 -12.25 13.41
N MET A 73 0.67 -11.51 12.33
CA MET A 73 0.44 -12.06 10.98
C MET A 73 1.75 -12.24 10.20
N PHE A 74 2.77 -11.43 10.51
CA PHE A 74 4.05 -11.36 9.82
C PHE A 74 5.22 -11.44 10.83
N PRO A 75 5.42 -12.61 11.47
CA PRO A 75 6.48 -12.80 12.46
C PRO A 75 7.92 -12.79 11.87
N ASN A 76 8.07 -12.71 10.54
CA ASN A 76 9.35 -12.65 9.83
C ASN A 76 9.58 -11.25 9.21
N LYS A 77 9.52 -10.18 10.01
CA LYS A 77 10.00 -8.85 9.58
C LYS A 77 11.53 -8.80 9.36
N GLU A 78 12.29 -9.82 9.81
CA GLU A 78 13.76 -9.83 9.79
C GLU A 78 14.40 -10.21 8.42
N GLU A 79 13.65 -10.65 7.41
CA GLU A 79 14.24 -11.07 6.11
C GLU A 79 14.24 -9.99 5.01
N TYR A 80 13.63 -8.82 5.21
CA TYR A 80 13.45 -7.82 4.12
C TYR A 80 14.44 -6.64 4.14
N ASN A 81 15.47 -6.67 4.97
CA ASN A 81 16.50 -5.62 5.01
C ASN A 81 17.90 -6.08 4.57
N ASP A 82 18.01 -7.23 3.91
CA ASP A 82 19.28 -7.77 3.41
C ASP A 82 19.25 -7.94 1.89
N GLU A 83 19.13 -6.86 1.12
CA GLU A 83 19.62 -6.84 -0.28
C GLU A 83 19.83 -5.43 -0.88
N PHE A 84 20.22 -4.45 -0.06
CA PHE A 84 20.79 -3.17 -0.55
C PHE A 84 22.27 -3.04 -0.17
N ASP A 85 23.03 -4.13 -0.37
CA ASP A 85 24.50 -4.07 -0.46
C ASP A 85 25.02 -5.14 -1.44
N LYS A 86 25.04 -4.76 -2.72
CA LYS A 86 25.90 -5.26 -3.81
C LYS A 86 25.62 -4.34 -5.00
N GLU A 87 26.55 -3.54 -5.49
CA GLU A 87 27.97 -3.80 -5.80
C GLU A 87 28.81 -2.52 -5.74
#